data_AF-A0A9P4WSM6-F1
#
_entry.id   AF-A0A9P4WSM6-F1
#
_cell.length_a   1.000
_cell.length_b   1.000
_cell.length_c   1.000
_cell.angle_alpha   90.00
_cell.angle_beta   90.00
_cell.angle_gamma   90.00
#
_symmetry.space_group_name_H-M   'P 1'
#
loop_
_entity.id
_entity.type
_entity.pdbx_description
1 polymer ?
#
loop_
_entity_poly.entity_id
_entity_poly.type
_entity_poly.pdbx_seq_one_letter_code
_entity_poly.pdbx_strand_id
1 'polypeptide(L)'
;MPGEVKVKKSSEIKSPNGPQSDGMQRIPAIVDMSDQICGTVMLAKPHSASAIHHQGEEGDFAIIPAYAEHQEVNDGDEEVKWIIARGGRNPIVHNIDGWGKSQDPKKAQGAY
;
A
#
# COMPACT_ATOMS: atom_id res chain seq x y z
N MET A 1 18.13 -8.24 26.33
CA MET A 1 18.87 -7.39 25.38
C MET A 1 17.85 -6.58 24.60
N PRO A 2 18.03 -5.28 24.35
CA PRO A 2 17.21 -4.57 23.38
C PRO A 2 17.38 -5.22 21.99
N GLY A 3 16.31 -5.29 21.21
CA GLY A 3 16.35 -5.88 19.87
C GLY A 3 17.15 -5.04 18.87
N GLU A 4 17.51 -5.64 17.73
CA GLU A 4 18.12 -4.92 16.61
C GLU A 4 17.16 -3.84 16.08
N VAL A 5 17.63 -2.60 15.98
CA VAL A 5 16.86 -1.49 15.39
C VAL A 5 17.41 -1.22 14.00
N LYS A 6 16.57 -1.43 12.98
CA LYS A 6 16.87 -1.10 11.58
C LYS A 6 16.18 0.20 11.20
N VAL A 7 16.92 1.13 10.59
CA VAL A 7 16.40 2.43 10.12
C VAL A 7 16.61 2.52 8.62
N LYS A 8 15.59 3.00 7.90
CA LYS A 8 15.68 3.33 6.46
C LYS A 8 15.10 4.72 6.27
N LYS A 9 15.89 5.65 5.71
CA LYS A 9 15.49 7.04 5.53
C LYS A 9 14.59 7.21 4.31
N SER A 10 13.79 8.28 4.29
CA SER A 10 13.02 8.70 3.12
C SER A 10 13.89 8.97 1.88
N SER A 11 15.16 9.34 2.06
CA SER A 11 16.15 9.51 0.98
C SER A 11 16.71 8.19 0.44
N GLU A 12 16.47 7.06 1.11
CA GLU A 12 17.01 5.74 0.80
C GLU A 12 15.95 4.81 0.16
N ILE A 13 14.67 5.23 0.19
CA ILE A 13 13.57 4.54 -0.51
C ILE A 13 13.42 5.08 -1.93
N LYS A 14 13.05 4.22 -2.88
CA LYS A 14 12.89 4.54 -4.30
C LYS A 14 11.64 3.86 -4.83
N SER A 15 10.92 4.53 -5.73
CA SER A 15 9.77 3.92 -6.42
C SER A 15 10.22 2.63 -7.12
N PRO A 16 9.50 1.51 -6.96
CA PRO A 16 9.96 0.21 -7.41
C PRO A 16 9.78 0.07 -8.93
N ASN A 17 10.57 -0.81 -9.53
CA ASN A 17 10.44 -1.17 -10.94
C ASN A 17 9.30 -2.19 -11.09
N GLY A 18 8.06 -1.74 -11.36
CA GLY A 18 6.93 -2.65 -11.56
C GLY A 18 5.60 -1.96 -11.87
N PRO A 19 4.51 -2.71 -12.13
CA PRO A 19 3.23 -2.17 -12.60
C PRO A 19 2.44 -1.38 -11.54
N GLN A 20 2.69 -0.08 -11.43
CA GLN A 20 1.89 0.83 -10.59
C GLN A 20 0.54 1.16 -11.25
N SER A 21 -0.46 1.50 -10.45
CA SER A 21 -1.66 2.19 -10.95
C SER A 21 -1.27 3.60 -11.42
N ASP A 22 -1.94 4.14 -12.44
CA ASP A 22 -1.66 5.51 -12.89
C ASP A 22 -1.96 6.52 -11.78
N GLY A 23 -1.18 7.62 -11.73
CA GLY A 23 -1.22 8.60 -10.65
C GLY A 23 -0.68 8.13 -9.28
N MET A 24 -0.40 6.84 -9.10
CA MET A 24 -0.05 6.24 -7.81
C MET A 24 1.40 5.72 -7.78
N GLN A 25 2.11 5.89 -6.66
CA GLN A 25 3.42 5.28 -6.44
C GLN A 25 3.51 4.61 -5.07
N ARG A 26 3.55 3.27 -5.04
CA ARG A 26 3.76 2.45 -3.84
C ARG A 26 5.25 2.19 -3.63
N ILE A 27 5.88 3.00 -2.77
CA ILE A 27 7.32 2.99 -2.50
C ILE A 27 7.66 2.03 -1.33
N PRO A 28 8.50 1.00 -1.52
CA PRO A 28 8.86 0.05 -0.46
C PRO A 28 9.75 0.67 0.62
N ALA A 29 9.17 0.92 1.79
CA ALA A 29 9.89 1.36 2.98
C ALA A 29 10.54 0.16 3.68
N ILE A 30 9.79 -0.60 4.48
CA ILE A 30 10.32 -1.68 5.32
C ILE A 30 9.99 -3.10 4.82
N VAL A 31 9.83 -3.24 3.50
CA VAL A 31 9.65 -4.54 2.82
C VAL A 31 10.91 -5.41 2.95
N ASP A 32 10.74 -6.72 3.18
CA ASP A 32 11.80 -7.73 3.43
C ASP A 32 12.72 -7.44 4.64
N MET A 33 12.32 -6.55 5.56
CA MET A 33 13.13 -6.21 6.75
C MET A 33 12.77 -7.00 8.01
N SER A 34 11.57 -7.61 8.05
CA SER A 34 10.98 -8.36 9.16
C SER A 34 10.05 -9.44 8.63
N ASP A 35 9.88 -10.56 9.34
CA ASP A 35 8.89 -11.60 8.98
C ASP A 35 7.45 -11.25 9.38
N GLN A 36 7.26 -10.31 10.30
CA GLN A 36 5.97 -10.02 10.93
C GLN A 36 5.24 -8.80 10.33
N ILE A 37 5.99 -7.84 9.78
CA ILE A 37 5.43 -6.58 9.29
C ILE A 37 6.26 -6.02 8.13
N CYS A 38 5.58 -5.50 7.13
CA CYS A 38 6.14 -4.71 6.04
C CYS A 38 5.39 -3.38 5.90
N GLY A 39 5.97 -2.44 5.16
CA GLY A 39 5.41 -1.10 5.05
C GLY A 39 5.83 -0.36 3.79
N THR A 40 4.90 0.42 3.25
CA THR A 40 5.05 1.21 2.03
C THR A 40 4.65 2.66 2.27
N VAL A 41 5.41 3.61 1.72
CA VAL A 41 4.92 4.98 1.52
C VAL A 41 4.18 4.99 0.19
N MET A 42 2.95 5.49 0.15
CA MET A 42 2.18 5.65 -1.08
C MET A 42 2.01 7.13 -1.38
N LEU A 43 2.38 7.56 -2.58
CA LEU A 43 2.09 8.89 -3.11
C LEU A 43 0.91 8.76 -4.08
N ALA A 44 -0.13 9.55 -3.86
CA ALA A 44 -1.36 9.57 -4.66
C ALA A 44 -1.57 10.97 -5.23
N LYS A 45 -1.43 11.13 -6.55
CA LYS A 45 -1.67 12.41 -7.22
C LYS A 45 -3.13 12.86 -7.10
N PRO A 46 -3.43 14.15 -7.29
CA PRO A 46 -4.81 14.64 -7.44
C PRO A 46 -5.61 13.83 -8.45
N HIS A 47 -6.89 13.59 -8.13
CA HIS A 47 -7.85 12.84 -8.94
C HIS A 47 -7.33 11.46 -9.42
N SER A 48 -6.64 10.73 -8.54
CA SER A 48 -6.14 9.39 -8.82
C SER A 48 -6.84 8.33 -7.95
N ALA A 49 -7.12 7.19 -8.57
CA ALA A 49 -7.68 6.02 -7.91
C ALA A 49 -6.76 4.82 -8.12
N SER A 50 -6.58 4.02 -7.09
CA SER A 50 -6.09 2.65 -7.26
C SER A 50 -7.29 1.69 -7.33
N ALA A 51 -7.10 0.38 -7.24
CA ALA A 51 -8.21 -0.60 -7.24
C ALA A 51 -9.08 -0.59 -5.96
N ILE A 52 -9.03 0.50 -5.20
CA ILE A 52 -9.09 0.50 -3.75
C ILE A 52 -9.58 1.94 -3.33
N HIS A 53 -10.57 2.20 -2.43
CA HIS A 53 -11.25 3.55 -2.28
C HIS A 53 -11.74 4.05 -0.84
N HIS A 54 -11.02 4.94 -0.09
CA HIS A 54 -11.32 5.41 1.31
C HIS A 54 -11.50 6.94 1.45
N GLN A 55 -12.21 7.41 2.48
CA GLN A 55 -12.36 8.84 2.81
C GLN A 55 -11.89 9.14 4.24
N GLY A 56 -10.84 9.96 4.37
CA GLY A 56 -10.25 10.44 5.62
C GLY A 56 -9.29 11.61 5.34
N GLU A 57 -8.99 12.41 6.35
CA GLU A 57 -8.16 13.62 6.27
C GLU A 57 -6.71 13.35 6.73
N GLU A 58 -5.84 14.38 6.70
CA GLU A 58 -4.46 14.22 7.19
C GLU A 58 -4.43 13.88 8.68
N GLY A 59 -3.85 12.73 9.02
CA GLY A 59 -3.75 12.23 10.39
C GLY A 59 -4.80 11.18 10.76
N ASP A 60 -5.77 10.89 9.89
CA ASP A 60 -6.71 9.78 10.10
C ASP A 60 -6.05 8.40 9.94
N PHE A 61 -6.66 7.40 10.59
CA PHE A 61 -6.22 6.01 10.56
C PHE A 61 -7.34 5.08 10.08
N ALA A 62 -7.08 4.37 8.98
CA ALA A 62 -7.94 3.29 8.50
C ALA A 62 -7.40 1.92 8.97
N ILE A 63 -8.28 1.03 9.42
CA ILE A 63 -7.98 -0.40 9.62
C ILE A 63 -8.81 -1.20 8.63
N ILE A 64 -8.12 -2.00 7.82
CA ILE A 64 -8.72 -2.81 6.77
C ILE A 64 -8.52 -4.28 7.17
N PRO A 65 -9.60 -5.04 7.45
CA PRO A 65 -9.50 -6.45 7.80
C PRO A 65 -8.81 -7.28 6.70
N ALA A 66 -8.12 -8.34 7.10
CA ALA A 66 -7.49 -9.25 6.15
C ALA A 66 -8.51 -9.78 5.13
N TYR A 67 -8.16 -9.73 3.85
CA TYR A 67 -9.00 -10.12 2.70
C TYR A 67 -10.27 -9.28 2.48
N ALA A 68 -10.49 -8.19 3.21
CA ALA A 68 -11.54 -7.24 2.85
C ALA A 68 -11.22 -6.59 1.49
N GLU A 69 -12.22 -6.51 0.61
CA GLU A 69 -12.20 -5.65 -0.58
C GLU A 69 -12.22 -4.17 -0.12
N HIS A 70 -11.30 -3.31 -0.58
CA HIS A 70 -10.94 -2.13 0.24
C HIS A 70 -10.45 -0.82 -0.44
N GLN A 71 -9.65 -0.07 0.36
CA GLN A 71 -9.69 1.36 0.77
C GLN A 71 -8.60 2.48 0.42
N GLU A 72 -8.38 3.07 -0.79
CA GLU A 72 -7.23 3.97 -1.16
C GLU A 72 -7.48 4.91 -2.44
N VAL A 73 -8.33 5.98 -2.40
CA VAL A 73 -8.59 7.00 -3.49
C VAL A 73 -8.12 8.41 -3.09
N ASN A 74 -7.64 9.22 -4.05
CA ASN A 74 -7.45 10.67 -3.87
C ASN A 74 -8.29 11.47 -4.88
N ASP A 75 -9.48 11.90 -4.46
CA ASP A 75 -10.36 12.80 -5.25
C ASP A 75 -10.04 14.29 -5.04
N GLY A 76 -9.12 14.62 -4.13
CA GLY A 76 -8.72 16.00 -3.82
C GLY A 76 -7.79 16.62 -4.87
N ASP A 77 -7.55 17.93 -4.71
CA ASP A 77 -6.74 18.75 -5.62
C ASP A 77 -5.23 18.72 -5.30
N GLU A 78 -4.80 18.09 -4.20
CA GLU A 78 -3.39 18.02 -3.74
C GLU A 78 -2.86 16.57 -3.68
N GLU A 79 -1.53 16.39 -3.66
CA GLU A 79 -0.91 15.06 -3.53
C GLU A 79 -1.06 14.52 -2.09
N VAL A 80 -1.67 13.34 -1.95
CA VAL A 80 -1.82 12.66 -0.66
C VAL A 80 -0.69 11.66 -0.44
N LYS A 81 -0.16 11.61 0.78
CA LYS A 81 0.89 10.67 1.21
C LYS A 81 0.37 9.74 2.30
N TRP A 82 0.20 8.46 1.99
CA TRP A 82 -0.18 7.44 2.98
C TRP A 82 1.01 6.60 3.45
N ILE A 83 0.97 6.18 4.71
CA ILE A 83 1.84 5.16 5.28
C ILE A 83 1.01 3.91 5.47
N ILE A 84 1.32 2.85 4.73
CA ILE A 84 0.53 1.61 4.77
C ILE A 84 1.38 0.48 5.34
N ALA A 85 1.01 0.03 6.53
CA ALA A 85 1.60 -1.13 7.21
C ALA A 85 0.76 -2.39 6.95
N ARG A 86 1.42 -3.53 6.74
CA ARG A 86 0.76 -4.82 6.46
C ARG A 86 1.49 -5.93 7.21
N GLY A 87 0.75 -6.94 7.68
CA GLY A 87 1.34 -8.13 8.30
C GLY A 87 2.14 -8.96 7.28
N GLY A 88 3.19 -9.65 7.76
CA GLY A 88 4.08 -10.46 6.94
C GLY A 88 5.25 -9.68 6.32
N ARG A 89 6.16 -10.42 5.68
CA ARG A 89 7.44 -9.93 5.14
C ARG A 89 7.34 -9.02 3.92
N ASN A 90 6.42 -9.35 3.03
CA ASN A 90 6.22 -8.68 1.75
C ASN A 90 4.73 -8.36 1.57
N PRO A 91 4.37 -7.24 0.92
CA PRO A 91 2.99 -6.95 0.61
C PRO A 91 2.42 -8.02 -0.33
N ILE A 92 1.12 -8.28 -0.21
CA ILE A 92 0.34 -9.12 -1.12
C ILE A 92 -0.84 -8.28 -1.59
N VAL A 93 -1.02 -8.14 -2.89
CA VAL A 93 -2.07 -7.30 -3.50
C VAL A 93 -2.74 -8.09 -4.61
N HIS A 94 -4.07 -8.17 -4.60
CA HIS A 94 -4.84 -8.72 -5.70
C HIS A 94 -5.73 -7.62 -6.27
N ASN A 95 -5.33 -7.05 -7.40
CA ASN A 95 -6.14 -6.09 -8.13
C ASN A 95 -7.32 -6.83 -8.77
N ILE A 96 -8.51 -6.22 -8.72
CA ILE A 96 -9.77 -6.80 -9.19
C ILE A 96 -10.52 -5.83 -10.11
N ASP A 97 -11.18 -6.36 -11.12
CA ASP A 97 -11.93 -5.56 -12.11
C ASP A 97 -13.37 -5.30 -11.64
N GLY A 98 -13.54 -4.33 -10.76
CA GLY A 98 -14.84 -3.83 -10.30
C GLY A 98 -15.42 -4.57 -9.09
N TRP A 99 -16.32 -3.86 -8.39
CA TRP A 99 -16.70 -4.17 -7.00
C TRP A 99 -17.51 -5.45 -6.82
N GLY A 100 -17.26 -6.19 -5.74
CA GLY A 100 -18.11 -7.28 -5.24
C GLY A 100 -18.11 -8.56 -6.09
N LYS A 101 -17.09 -8.77 -6.93
CA LYS A 101 -16.97 -9.96 -7.78
C LYS A 101 -16.25 -11.11 -7.05
N SER A 102 -16.84 -12.30 -7.12
CA SER A 102 -16.27 -13.54 -6.55
C SER A 102 -14.90 -13.88 -7.15
N GLN A 103 -13.96 -14.31 -6.31
CA GLN A 103 -12.54 -14.49 -6.68
C GLN A 103 -12.13 -15.95 -6.92
N ASP A 104 -11.04 -16.12 -7.68
CA ASP A 104 -10.16 -17.30 -7.62
C ASP A 104 -8.89 -16.90 -6.83
N PRO A 105 -8.68 -17.38 -5.60
CA PRO A 105 -7.56 -16.97 -4.75
C PRO A 105 -6.19 -17.35 -5.33
N LYS A 106 -6.12 -18.19 -6.38
CA LYS A 106 -4.86 -18.52 -7.08
C LYS A 106 -4.38 -17.42 -8.03
N LYS A 107 -5.19 -16.39 -8.28
CA LYS A 107 -4.81 -15.22 -9.10
C LYS A 107 -4.22 -14.06 -8.28
N ALA A 108 -4.08 -14.21 -6.97
CA ALA A 108 -3.32 -13.27 -6.14
C ALA A 108 -1.87 -13.19 -6.63
N GLN A 109 -1.45 -12.02 -7.10
CA GLN A 109 -0.08 -11.80 -7.55
C GLN A 109 0.76 -11.28 -6.37
N GLY A 110 1.98 -11.81 -6.23
CA GLY A 110 2.96 -11.28 -5.27
C GLY A 110 3.35 -9.84 -5.66
N ALA A 111 3.70 -9.03 -4.68
CA ALA A 111 4.00 -7.62 -4.91
C ALA A 111 5.29 -7.36 -5.71
N TYR A 112 5.29 -6.16 -6.31
CA TYR A 112 6.40 -5.31 -6.76
C TYR A 112 7.83 -5.73 -6.36
#